data_AF-A0A929KL95-F1
#
_entry.id   AF-A0A929KL95-F1
#
_cell.length_a   1.000
_cell.length_b   1.000
_cell.length_c   1.000
_cell.angle_alpha   90.00
_cell.angle_beta   90.00
_cell.angle_gamma   90.00
#
_symmetry.space_group_name_H-M   'P 1'
#
loop_
_entity.id
_entity.type
_entity.pdbx_description
1 polymer ?
#
loop_
_entity_poly.entity_id
_entity_poly.type
_entity_poly.pdbx_seq_one_letter_code
_entity_poly.pdbx_strand_id
1 'polypeptide(L)'
;MALAFFISIFFSCNNKQPFVPDYEIGEGIIIGMEKCKTDPSQNAWLIHIPGPNPFNKTYGDDITFNGTAYKNVVKTLSLPDSAKVPGKKYSFEFYIDENSSDAQCNVVNPTVLNIAKIRIKNLNRTSN
;
A
#
# COMPACT_ATOMS: atom_id res chain seq x y z
N MET A 1 1.35 -38.14 -49.73
CA MET A 1 1.84 -38.46 -48.36
C MET A 1 2.46 -37.20 -47.76
N ALA A 2 1.63 -36.22 -47.38
CA ALA A 2 2.10 -34.92 -46.89
C ALA A 2 0.98 -34.26 -46.09
N LEU A 3 0.68 -34.78 -44.90
CA LEU A 3 -0.35 -34.20 -44.02
C LEU A 3 -0.07 -34.51 -42.54
N ALA A 4 1.19 -34.37 -42.12
CA ALA A 4 1.60 -34.78 -40.77
C ALA A 4 2.57 -33.80 -40.08
N PHE A 5 2.58 -32.51 -40.45
CA PHE A 5 3.56 -31.55 -39.91
C PHE A 5 2.97 -30.25 -39.34
N PHE A 6 1.67 -30.22 -38.99
CA PHE A 6 1.00 -28.98 -38.55
C PHE A 6 0.32 -29.05 -37.17
N ILE A 7 0.67 -30.01 -36.31
CA ILE A 7 -0.05 -30.24 -35.02
C ILE A 7 0.83 -29.95 -33.78
N SER A 8 2.12 -29.67 -33.93
CA SER A 8 3.05 -29.59 -32.78
C SER A 8 3.10 -28.24 -32.04
N ILE A 9 2.26 -27.25 -32.38
CA ILE A 9 2.37 -25.90 -31.79
C ILE A 9 1.50 -25.67 -30.53
N PHE A 10 0.64 -26.62 -30.15
CA PHE A 10 -0.33 -26.40 -29.05
C PHE A 10 0.13 -26.87 -27.65
N PHE A 11 1.31 -27.46 -27.49
CA PHE A 11 1.74 -28.02 -26.20
C PHE A 11 2.68 -27.13 -25.37
N SER A 12 2.98 -25.88 -25.78
CA SER A 12 4.03 -25.08 -25.14
C SER A 12 3.57 -24.17 -23.98
N CYS A 13 2.33 -24.26 -23.50
CA CYS A 13 1.87 -23.47 -22.34
C CYS A 13 1.09 -24.27 -21.28
N ASN A 14 1.38 -25.55 -21.09
CA ASN A 14 0.76 -26.32 -20.01
C ASN A 14 1.60 -26.22 -18.71
N ASN A 15 1.01 -25.60 -17.68
CA ASN A 15 1.34 -25.73 -16.25
C ASN A 15 2.33 -24.73 -15.59
N LYS A 16 2.64 -23.59 -16.20
CA LYS A 16 3.24 -22.50 -15.40
C LYS A 16 2.12 -21.80 -14.63
N GLN A 17 2.14 -21.89 -13.29
CA GLN A 17 1.27 -21.06 -12.47
C GLN A 17 1.49 -19.58 -12.84
N PRO A 18 0.42 -18.76 -12.92
CA PRO A 18 0.57 -17.32 -13.10
C PRO A 18 1.51 -16.77 -12.02
N PHE A 19 2.40 -15.86 -12.41
CA PHE A 19 3.23 -15.16 -11.44
C PHE A 19 2.32 -14.37 -10.48
N VAL A 20 2.41 -14.67 -9.18
CA VAL A 20 1.73 -13.91 -8.14
C VAL A 20 2.80 -13.10 -7.41
N PRO A 21 2.80 -11.77 -7.54
CA PRO A 21 3.73 -10.92 -6.81
C PRO A 21 3.50 -11.06 -5.29
N ASP A 22 4.57 -10.92 -4.52
CA ASP A 22 4.56 -10.87 -3.05
C ASP A 22 4.26 -9.46 -2.51
N TYR A 23 3.83 -8.55 -3.39
CA TYR A 23 3.49 -7.16 -3.08
C TYR A 23 2.11 -6.83 -3.64
N GLU A 24 1.48 -5.84 -3.05
CA GLU A 24 0.19 -5.29 -3.48
C GLU A 24 0.40 -4.03 -4.30
N ILE A 25 -0.61 -3.70 -5.11
CA ILE A 25 -0.66 -2.49 -5.91
C ILE A 25 -1.96 -1.76 -5.61
N GLY A 26 -1.87 -0.47 -5.29
CA GLY A 26 -3.03 0.36 -4.99
C GLY A 26 -2.82 1.82 -5.37
N GLU A 27 -3.89 2.48 -5.80
CA GLU A 27 -3.91 3.92 -5.96
C GLU A 27 -4.36 4.59 -4.67
N GLY A 28 -3.57 5.55 -4.19
CA GLY A 28 -3.86 6.22 -2.94
C GLY A 28 -3.50 7.69 -2.92
N ILE A 29 -4.01 8.36 -1.88
CA ILE A 29 -3.78 9.77 -1.59
C ILE A 29 -3.11 9.87 -0.23
N ILE A 30 -2.04 10.65 -0.16
CA ILE A 30 -1.37 10.93 1.10
C ILE A 30 -2.23 11.94 1.87
N ILE A 31 -2.75 11.58 3.03
CA ILE A 31 -3.70 12.42 3.78
C ILE A 31 -3.03 13.20 4.91
N GLY A 32 -1.85 12.77 5.35
CA GLY A 32 -1.10 13.45 6.39
C GLY A 32 -0.07 12.58 7.09
N MET A 33 0.38 13.03 8.24
CA MET A 33 1.38 12.36 9.05
C MET A 33 0.87 12.22 10.49
N GLU A 34 0.93 11.00 11.00
CA GLU A 34 0.85 10.66 12.41
C GLU A 34 2.16 11.07 13.10
N LYS A 35 2.06 11.85 14.17
CA LYS A 35 3.23 12.39 14.88
C LYS A 35 3.45 11.67 16.20
N CYS A 36 4.58 11.00 16.34
CA CYS A 36 5.10 10.51 17.61
C CYS A 36 6.06 11.56 18.19
N LYS A 37 5.67 12.22 19.29
CA LYS A 37 6.44 13.37 19.82
C LYS A 37 7.82 12.99 20.39
N THR A 38 8.00 11.75 20.85
CA THR A 38 9.24 11.29 21.50
C THR A 38 10.30 10.82 20.52
N ASP A 39 9.88 10.22 19.41
CA ASP A 39 10.79 9.70 18.39
C ASP A 39 10.28 10.07 16.99
N PRO A 40 10.87 11.10 16.35
CA PRO A 40 10.52 11.49 15.00
C PRO A 40 10.69 10.37 13.96
N SER A 41 11.53 9.35 14.24
CA SER A 41 11.70 8.18 13.36
C SER A 41 10.47 7.28 13.33
N GLN A 42 9.58 7.42 14.31
CA GLN A 42 8.29 6.71 14.41
C GLN A 42 7.13 7.52 13.81
N ASN A 43 7.39 8.70 13.24
CA ASN A 43 6.36 9.44 12.51
C ASN A 43 5.96 8.67 11.26
N ALA A 44 4.68 8.32 11.16
CA ALA A 44 4.15 7.56 10.05
C ALA A 44 3.30 8.43 9.14
N TRP A 45 3.44 8.23 7.83
CA TRP A 45 2.58 8.85 6.83
C TRP A 45 1.33 8.01 6.61
N LEU A 46 0.20 8.69 6.55
CA LEU A 46 -1.11 8.08 6.35
C LEU A 46 -1.49 8.16 4.87
N ILE A 47 -1.90 7.03 4.31
CA ILE A 47 -2.27 6.88 2.91
C ILE A 47 -3.67 6.32 2.83
N HIS A 48 -4.58 7.08 2.23
CA HIS A 48 -5.94 6.65 1.91
C HIS A 48 -5.94 5.92 0.56
N ILE A 49 -6.38 4.66 0.53
CA ILE A 49 -6.45 3.84 -0.70
C ILE A 49 -7.93 3.57 -1.04
N PRO A 50 -8.65 4.53 -1.68
CA PRO A 50 -10.10 4.43 -1.90
C PRO A 50 -10.54 3.31 -2.84
N GLY A 51 -9.61 2.72 -3.61
CA GLY A 51 -9.90 1.78 -4.69
C GLY A 51 -10.31 2.46 -6.00
N PRO A 52 -10.57 1.70 -7.07
CA PRO A 52 -10.72 0.24 -7.10
C PRO A 52 -9.38 -0.50 -6.99
N ASN A 53 -9.27 -1.38 -6.00
CA ASN A 53 -8.09 -2.24 -5.84
C ASN A 53 -8.32 -3.58 -6.55
N PRO A 54 -7.26 -4.26 -7.02
CA PRO A 54 -7.36 -5.61 -7.53
C PRO A 54 -8.13 -6.51 -6.56
N PHE A 55 -9.12 -7.25 -7.08
CA PHE A 55 -9.93 -8.20 -6.30
C PHE A 55 -10.72 -7.59 -5.13
N ASN A 56 -11.06 -6.30 -5.17
CA ASN A 56 -11.77 -5.59 -4.09
C ASN A 56 -11.08 -5.71 -2.72
N LYS A 57 -9.75 -5.80 -2.70
CA LYS A 57 -8.99 -5.88 -1.45
C LYS A 57 -9.06 -4.58 -0.66
N THR A 58 -9.21 -4.73 0.65
CA THR A 58 -8.99 -3.69 1.66
C THR A 58 -7.66 -4.00 2.34
N TYR A 59 -6.80 -2.99 2.45
CA TYR A 59 -5.43 -3.10 2.97
C TYR A 59 -5.27 -2.54 4.38
N GLY A 60 -6.16 -1.64 4.80
CA GLY A 60 -6.11 -1.00 6.10
C GLY A 60 -7.50 -0.66 6.64
N ASP A 61 -7.53 0.32 7.54
CA ASP A 61 -8.68 0.55 8.42
C ASP A 61 -9.39 1.87 8.09
N ASP A 62 -10.66 1.95 8.47
CA ASP A 62 -11.43 3.17 8.39
C ASP A 62 -11.11 4.07 9.59
N ILE A 63 -10.69 5.31 9.35
CA ILE A 63 -10.30 6.27 10.41
C ILE A 63 -10.96 7.63 10.22
N THR A 64 -11.03 8.39 11.30
CA THR A 64 -11.28 9.84 11.22
C THR A 64 -9.97 10.57 11.45
N PHE A 65 -9.54 11.37 10.47
CA PHE A 65 -8.32 12.16 10.54
C PHE A 65 -8.64 13.63 10.24
N ASN A 66 -8.26 14.53 11.15
CA ASN A 66 -8.60 15.97 11.09
C ASN A 66 -10.10 16.25 10.81
N GLY A 67 -11.00 15.48 11.44
CA GLY A 67 -12.45 15.63 11.28
C GLY A 67 -13.03 15.09 9.96
N THR A 68 -12.20 14.50 9.09
CA THR A 68 -12.65 13.85 7.85
C THR A 68 -12.57 12.33 8.01
N ALA A 69 -13.62 11.63 7.61
CA ALA A 69 -13.65 10.17 7.58
C ALA A 69 -12.96 9.67 6.30
N TYR A 70 -11.99 8.77 6.46
CA TYR A 70 -11.28 8.10 5.39
C TYR A 70 -11.46 6.59 5.54
N LYS A 71 -11.57 5.89 4.42
CA LYS A 71 -11.67 4.44 4.40
C LYS A 71 -10.36 3.80 4.00
N ASN A 72 -10.11 2.55 4.38
CA ASN A 72 -8.95 1.79 3.88
C ASN A 72 -7.62 2.57 3.97
N VAL A 73 -7.34 3.10 5.16
CA VAL A 73 -6.13 3.88 5.43
C VAL A 73 -5.04 2.96 5.97
N VAL A 74 -3.85 3.10 5.39
CA VAL A 74 -2.64 2.42 5.85
C VAL A 74 -1.63 3.46 6.33
N LYS A 75 -0.67 3.03 7.15
CA LYS A 75 0.46 3.87 7.58
C LYS A 75 1.79 3.34 7.09
N THR A 76 2.74 4.24 6.84
CA THR A 76 4.11 3.87 6.44
C THR A 76 5.16 4.78 7.03
N LEU A 77 6.29 4.21 7.42
CA LEU A 77 7.50 4.95 7.80
C LEU A 77 8.44 5.19 6.60
N SER A 78 8.19 4.48 5.48
CA SER A 78 9.10 4.37 4.34
C SER A 78 8.77 5.30 3.16
N LEU A 79 8.00 6.35 3.40
CA LEU A 79 7.62 7.29 2.33
C LEU A 79 8.84 8.15 1.92
N PRO A 80 9.23 8.16 0.63
CA PRO A 80 10.30 9.01 0.13
C PRO A 80 9.99 10.50 0.31
N ASP A 81 11.02 11.32 0.56
CA ASP A 81 10.85 12.74 0.87
C ASP A 81 10.10 13.52 -0.21
N SER A 82 10.32 13.19 -1.48
CA SER A 82 9.62 13.80 -2.62
C SER A 82 8.10 13.53 -2.64
N ALA A 83 7.65 12.52 -1.90
CA ALA A 83 6.25 12.16 -1.78
C ALA A 83 5.61 12.65 -0.48
N LYS A 84 6.36 13.26 0.46
CA LYS A 84 5.87 13.76 1.76
C LYS A 84 5.01 15.04 1.64
N VAL A 85 4.02 15.02 0.76
CA VAL A 85 3.13 16.14 0.45
C VAL A 85 1.67 15.66 0.51
N PRO A 86 0.88 16.12 1.50
CA PRO A 86 -0.54 15.78 1.58
C PRO A 86 -1.35 16.21 0.35
N GLY A 87 -2.42 15.46 0.05
CA GLY A 87 -3.35 15.71 -1.04
C GLY A 87 -2.85 15.28 -2.42
N LYS A 88 -1.70 14.61 -2.51
CA LYS A 88 -1.16 14.09 -3.77
C LYS A 88 -1.50 12.62 -3.97
N LYS A 89 -1.87 12.28 -5.21
CA LYS A 89 -2.22 10.93 -5.63
C LYS A 89 -1.01 10.19 -6.21
N TYR A 90 -0.88 8.92 -5.86
CA TYR A 90 0.17 8.03 -6.34
C TYR A 90 -0.38 6.63 -6.58
N SER A 91 0.27 5.90 -7.48
CA SER A 91 0.20 4.46 -7.55
C SER A 91 1.32 3.89 -6.69
N PHE A 92 0.98 3.04 -5.73
CA PHE A 92 1.91 2.43 -4.79
C PHE A 92 2.06 0.94 -5.10
N GLU A 93 3.31 0.46 -5.11
CA GLU A 93 3.63 -0.95 -4.90
C GLU A 93 4.13 -1.10 -3.47
N PHE A 94 3.55 -2.00 -2.68
CA PHE A 94 3.88 -2.09 -1.26
C PHE A 94 3.73 -3.51 -0.70
N TYR A 95 4.47 -3.76 0.38
CA TYR A 95 4.32 -4.93 1.23
C TYR A 95 3.41 -4.57 2.40
N ILE A 96 2.54 -5.49 2.78
CA ILE A 96 1.80 -5.41 4.04
C ILE A 96 2.72 -5.96 5.11
N ASP A 97 3.16 -5.12 6.03
CA ASP A 97 3.86 -5.60 7.20
C ASP A 97 2.80 -6.18 8.15
N GLU A 98 3.07 -7.35 8.76
CA GLU A 98 2.22 -7.83 9.85
C GLU A 98 2.07 -6.72 10.88
N ASN A 99 0.88 -6.59 11.48
CA ASN A 99 0.57 -5.59 12.50
C ASN A 99 1.60 -5.70 13.63
N SER A 100 2.73 -5.01 13.46
CA SER A 100 3.71 -4.85 14.49
C SER A 100 2.96 -4.03 15.53
N SER A 101 2.73 -4.63 16.69
CA SER A 101 2.35 -3.96 17.91
C SER A 101 3.50 -3.00 18.30
N ASP A 102 3.82 -2.05 17.44
CA ASP A 102 5.05 -1.30 17.49
C ASP A 102 4.81 0.03 18.18
N ALA A 103 5.58 0.16 19.25
CA ALA A 103 5.90 1.34 20.02
C ALA A 103 4.68 2.15 20.47
N GLN A 104 4.29 1.91 21.72
CA GLN A 104 3.65 2.94 22.53
C GLN A 104 4.48 4.21 22.40
N CYS A 105 3.98 5.20 21.65
CA CYS A 105 4.47 6.56 21.73
C CYS A 105 4.34 6.96 23.20
N ASN A 106 5.44 6.96 23.95
CA ASN A 106 5.47 7.26 25.38
C ASN A 106 5.30 8.77 25.61
N VAL A 107 4.15 9.30 25.23
CA VAL A 107 3.81 10.71 25.37
C VAL A 107 2.44 10.84 26.03
N VAL A 108 2.25 11.95 26.75
CA VAL A 108 1.02 12.23 27.52
C VAL A 108 -0.22 12.40 26.61
N ASN A 109 -0.06 12.65 25.30
CA ASN A 109 -1.15 12.75 24.31
C ASN A 109 -0.65 12.45 22.88
N PRO A 110 -0.42 11.19 22.50
CA PRO A 110 -0.09 10.81 21.13
C PRO A 110 -1.38 10.49 20.35
N THR A 111 -1.48 10.96 19.12
CA THR A 111 -2.54 10.49 18.20
C THR A 111 -2.08 9.19 17.58
N VAL A 112 -2.07 8.10 18.36
CA VAL A 112 -1.66 6.79 17.85
C VAL A 112 -2.82 6.16 17.09
N LEU A 113 -2.62 5.90 15.80
CA LEU A 113 -3.58 5.16 15.00
C LEU A 113 -3.12 3.69 14.93
N ASN A 114 -3.90 2.80 15.52
CA ASN A 114 -3.67 1.36 15.38
C ASN A 114 -4.25 0.88 14.04
N ILE A 115 -3.52 1.14 12.96
CA ILE A 115 -3.91 0.76 11.60
C ILE A 115 -2.82 -0.03 10.90
N ALA A 116 -3.20 -0.76 9.85
CA ALA A 116 -2.29 -1.57 9.06
C ALA A 116 -1.05 -0.79 8.58
N LYS A 117 0.13 -1.40 8.77
CA LYS A 117 1.43 -0.84 8.40
C LYS A 117 1.86 -1.42 7.05
N ILE A 118 2.37 -0.56 6.17
CA ILE A 118 2.91 -0.97 4.88
C ILE A 118 4.33 -0.46 4.70
N ARG A 119 5.11 -1.22 3.93
CA ARG A 119 6.42 -0.83 3.44
C ARG A 119 6.38 -0.60 1.94
N ILE A 120 6.73 0.62 1.52
CA ILE A 120 6.70 1.01 0.12
C ILE A 120 7.85 0.31 -0.61
N LYS A 121 7.51 -0.37 -1.70
CA LYS A 121 8.45 -0.93 -2.67
C LYS A 121 8.77 0.10 -3.74
N ASN A 122 7.73 0.62 -4.40
CA ASN A 122 7.82 1.64 -5.44
C ASN A 122 6.62 2.58 -5.34
N LEU A 123 6.77 3.80 -5.86
CA LEU A 123 5.64 4.71 -6.04
C LEU A 123 5.80 5.55 -7.31
N ASN A 124 4.69 5.80 -7.98
CA ASN A 124 4.63 6.65 -9.16
C ASN A 124 3.55 7.69 -8.98
N ARG A 125 3.89 8.96 -9.25
CA ARG A 125 2.89 10.04 -9.18
C ARG A 125 1.87 9.85 -10.28
N THR A 126 0.59 9.91 -9.93
CA THR A 126 -0.51 9.85 -10.88
C THR A 126 -1.12 11.23 -11.07
N SER A 127 -1.80 11.44 -12.20
CA SER A 127 -2.57 12.66 -12.44
C SER A 127 -3.69 12.81 -11.41
N ASN A 128 -3.90 14.05 -10.97
CA ASN A 128 -5.02 14.43 -10.11
C ASN A 128 -6.34 14.34 -10.86
#